data_AF-A0A5N5WCQ9-F1
#
_entry.id   AF-A0A5N5WCQ9-F1
#
_cell.length_a   1.000
_cell.length_b   1.000
_cell.length_c   1.000
_cell.angle_alpha   90.00
_cell.angle_beta   90.00
_cell.angle_gamma   90.00
#
_symmetry.space_group_name_H-M   'P 1'
#
loop_
_entity.id
_entity.type
_entity.pdbx_description
1 polymer ?
#
loop_
_entity_poly.entity_id
_entity_poly.type
_entity_poly.pdbx_seq_one_letter_code
_entity_poly.pdbx_strand_id
1 'polypeptide(L)' 'MVDDWIPQPLELVLDTERDRFGVVVGWDQDTRQITLRPLGGGRTWRPTRYRRATTTDKLRARVSELNREGRRGW' A
#
# COMPACT_ATOMS: atom_id res chain seq x y z
N MET A 1 22.77 6.73 1.81
CA MET A 1 22.52 5.31 1.47
C MET A 1 21.15 5.27 0.84
N VAL A 2 21.07 5.00 -0.47
CA VAL A 2 19.77 4.72 -1.09
C VAL A 2 19.50 3.27 -0.71
N ASP A 3 18.59 3.04 0.24
CA ASP A 3 18.21 1.68 0.62
C ASP A 3 17.76 0.94 -0.63
N ASP A 4 18.42 -0.18 -0.95
CA ASP A 4 18.06 -1.10 -2.04
C ASP A 4 16.84 -1.94 -1.63
N TRP A 5 15.83 -1.25 -1.09
CA TRP A 5 14.63 -1.86 -0.55
C TRP A 5 13.76 -2.37 -1.70
N ILE A 6 13.69 -3.70 -1.80
CA ILE A 6 12.77 -4.40 -2.67
C ILE A 6 11.50 -4.73 -1.86
N PRO A 7 10.33 -4.20 -2.23
CA PRO A 7 9.08 -4.49 -1.54
C PRO A 7 8.75 -5.99 -1.61
N GLN A 8 8.46 -6.58 -0.46
CA GLN A 8 8.14 -8.00 -0.37
C GLN A 8 6.65 -8.24 -0.59
N PRO A 9 6.25 -9.40 -1.14
CA PRO A 9 4.84 -9.80 -1.15
C PRO A 9 4.21 -9.67 0.24
N LEU A 10 2.95 -9.24 0.29
CA LEU A 10 2.19 -8.98 1.53
C LEU A 10 2.70 -7.80 2.38
N GLU A 11 3.76 -7.11 1.97
CA GLU A 11 4.23 -5.89 2.65
C GLU A 11 3.24 -4.73 2.46
N LEU A 12 3.04 -3.95 3.52
CA LEU A 12 2.25 -2.71 3.46
C LEU A 12 3.13 -1.56 2.96
N VAL A 13 2.65 -0.89 1.91
CA VAL A 13 3.34 0.21 1.24
C VAL A 13 2.42 1.42 1.15
N LEU A 14 3.00 2.61 1.29
CA LEU A 14 2.30 3.87 1.02
C LEU A 14 2.60 4.32 -0.41
N ASP A 15 1.56 4.43 -1.24
CA ASP A 15 1.57 5.24 -2.45
C ASP A 15 1.55 6.71 -2.01
N THR A 16 2.69 7.38 -2.12
CA THR A 16 2.86 8.77 -1.65
C THR A 16 2.25 9.78 -2.61
N GLU A 17 2.01 9.41 -3.87
CA GLU A 17 1.35 10.29 -4.84
C GLU A 17 -0.14 10.43 -4.52
N ARG A 18 -0.78 9.32 -4.11
CA ARG A 18 -2.22 9.26 -3.84
C ARG A 18 -2.58 9.28 -2.37
N ASP A 19 -1.59 9.40 -1.48
CA ASP A 19 -1.70 9.22 -0.02
C ASP A 19 -2.55 7.99 0.35
N ARG A 20 -2.22 6.85 -0.27
CA ARG A 20 -3.03 5.63 -0.18
C ARG A 20 -2.19 4.41 0.18
N PHE A 21 -2.67 3.65 1.17
CA PHE A 21 -2.05 2.38 1.54
C PHE A 21 -2.51 1.22 0.66
N GLY A 22 -1.57 0.33 0.34
CA GLY A 22 -1.80 -0.92 -0.35
C GLY A 22 -0.85 -2.02 0.07
N VAL A 23 -1.30 -3.26 -0.12
CA VAL A 23 -0.51 -4.48 0.10
C VAL A 23 0.13 -4.90 -1.22
N VAL A 24 1.41 -5.22 -1.21
CA VAL A 24 2.14 -5.71 -2.39
C VAL A 24 1.60 -7.09 -2.79
N VAL A 25 1.14 -7.18 -4.03
CA VAL A 25 0.63 -8.43 -4.65
C VAL A 25 1.38 -8.80 -5.93
N GLY A 26 2.31 -7.95 -6.38
CA GLY A 26 3.17 -8.23 -7.52
C GLY A 26 4.37 -7.29 -7.54
N TRP A 27 5.48 -7.79 -8.07
CA TRP A 27 6.72 -7.06 -8.29
C TRP A 27 7.24 -7.41 -9.69
N ASP A 28 7.58 -6.39 -10.45
CA ASP A 28 8.22 -6.53 -11.75
C ASP A 28 9.70 -6.17 -11.59
N GLN A 29 10.57 -7.17 -11.77
CA GLN A 29 12.00 -7.03 -11.50
C GLN A 29 12.70 -6.13 -12.52
N ASP A 30 12.25 -6.14 -13.77
CA ASP A 30 12.89 -5.39 -14.86
C ASP A 30 12.56 -3.89 -14.76
N THR A 31 11.31 -3.57 -14.42
CA THR A 31 10.83 -2.17 -14.33
C THR A 31 10.87 -1.61 -12.90
N ARG A 32 11.16 -2.45 -11.90
CA ARG A 32 11.08 -2.12 -10.46
C ARG A 32 9.72 -1.55 -10.05
N GLN A 33 8.65 -1.98 -10.72
CA GLN A 33 7.28 -1.57 -10.41
C GLN A 33 6.60 -2.59 -9.49
N ILE A 34 5.86 -2.09 -8.49
CA ILE A 34 4.97 -2.91 -7.68
C ILE A 34 3.53 -2.82 -8.17
N THR A 35 2.78 -3.89 -7.91
CA THR A 35 1.32 -3.88 -7.97
C THR A 35 0.78 -3.96 -6.55
N LEU A 36 -0.08 -3.00 -6.20
CA LEU A 36 -0.71 -2.89 -4.89
C LEU A 36 -2.19 -3.29 -4.96
N ARG A 37 -2.69 -3.86 -3.86
CA ARG A 37 -4.12 -4.13 -3.64
C ARG A 37 -4.60 -3.40 -2.38
N PRO A 38 -5.86 -2.91 -2.32
CA PRO A 38 -6.34 -2.23 -1.12
C PRO A 38 -6.47 -3.22 0.04
N LEU A 39 -6.34 -2.76 1.29
CA LEU A 39 -6.40 -3.62 2.48
C LEU A 39 -7.73 -4.40 2.56
N GLY A 40 -8.86 -3.70 2.46
CA GLY A 40 -10.20 -4.30 2.42
C GLY A 40 -10.59 -4.92 1.07
N GLY A 41 -9.61 -5.21 0.20
CA GLY A 41 -9.84 -5.76 -1.14
C GLY A 41 -10.27 -4.74 -2.19
N GLY A 42 -10.44 -5.21 -3.43
CA GLY A 42 -10.81 -4.40 -4.59
C GLY A 42 -9.74 -4.38 -5.68
N ARG A 43 -9.89 -3.43 -6.62
CA ARG A 43 -9.05 -3.33 -7.82
C ARG A 43 -7.61 -2.95 -7.48
N THR A 44 -6.66 -3.66 -8.09
CA THR A 44 -5.23 -3.39 -7.95
C THR A 44 -4.84 -2.12 -8.69
N TRP A 45 -3.69 -1.54 -8.32
CA TRP A 45 -3.09 -0.41 -9.02
C TRP A 45 -1.55 -0.47 -8.95
N ARG A 46 -0.89 0.31 -9.82
CA ARG A 46 0.56 0.48 -9.82
C ARG A 46 0.89 1.90 -9.36
N PRO A 47 1.57 2.10 -8.22
CA PRO A 47 1.99 3.42 -7.78
C PRO A 47 3.19 3.91 -8.61
N THR A 48 3.31 5.23 -8.77
CA THR A 48 4.48 5.85 -9.41
C THR A 48 5.56 6.21 -8.39
N ARG A 49 5.14 6.58 -7.18
CA ARG A 49 6.01 6.92 -6.04
C ARG A 49 5.49 6.25 -4.79
N TYR A 50 6.38 5.55 -4.09
CA TYR A 50 6.00 4.80 -2.91
C TYR A 50 7.16 4.66 -1.93
N ARG A 51 6.82 4.37 -0.66
CA ARG A 51 7.78 4.06 0.40
C ARG A 51 7.26 2.98 1.33
N ARG A 52 8.17 2.35 2.08
CA ARG A 52 7.83 1.39 3.14
C ARG A 52 6.91 2.07 4.15
N ALA A 53 5.84 1.38 4.55
CA ALA A 53 4.97 1.86 5.62
C ALA A 53 5.70 1.78 6.96
N THR A 54 5.72 2.90 7.69
CA THR A 54 6.18 2.97 9.08
C THR A 54 5.17 2.33 10.03
N THR A 55 5.52 2.17 11.31
CA THR A 55 4.58 1.73 12.34
C THR A 55 3.37 2.67 12.44
N THR A 56 3.59 3.99 12.38
CA THR A 56 2.51 4.99 12.39
C THR A 56 1.60 4.88 11.17
N ASP A 57 2.18 4.61 10.00
CA ASP A 57 1.40 4.38 8.77
C ASP A 57 0.49 3.16 8.89
N LYS A 58 0.99 2.07 9.48
CA LYS A 58 0.18 0.85 9.70
C LYS A 58 -1.04 1.15 10.57
N LEU A 59 -0.88 1.95 11.63
CA LEU A 59 -1.99 2.40 12.47
C LEU A 59 -2.98 3.27 11.66
N ARG A 60 -2.48 4.25 10.89
CA ARG A 60 -3.32 5.10 10.03
C ARG A 60 -4.10 4.28 9.01
N ALA A 61 -3.46 3.28 8.40
CA ALA A 61 -4.09 2.39 7.43
C ALA A 61 -5.26 1.63 8.05
N ARG A 62 -5.07 1.07 9.26
CA ARG A 62 -6.12 0.35 9.98
C ARG A 62 -7.30 1.23 10.36
N VAL A 63 -7.03 2.43 10.89
CA VAL A 63 -8.09 3.40 11.23
C VAL A 63 -8.88 3.83 9.99
N SER A 64 -8.18 4.07 8.87
CA SER A 64 -8.80 4.45 7.60
C SER A 64 -9.69 3.35 7.03
N GLU A 65 -9.31 2.09 7.22
CA GLU A 65 -10.11 0.92 6.83
C GLU A 65 -11.39 0.81 7.67
N LEU A 66 -11.27 0.85 9.00
CA LEU A 66 -12.42 0.81 9.90
C LEU A 66 -13.40 1.96 9.63
N ASN A 67 -12.89 3.17 9.40
CA ASN A 67 -13.72 4.32 9.04
C ASN A 67 -14.44 4.14 7.69
N ARG A 68 -13.87 3.37 6.76
CA ARG A 68 -14.51 3.06 5.47
C ARG A 68 -15.59 1.98 5.64
N GLU A 69 -15.33 0.97 6.44
CA GLU A 69 -16.30 -0.08 6.77
C GLU A 69 -17.52 0.49 7.49
N GLY A 70 -17.32 1.32 8.52
CA GLY A 70 -18.40 1.97 9.25
C GLY A 70 -19.31 2.85 8.37
N ARG A 71 -18.75 3.48 7.33
CA ARG A 71 -19.52 4.28 6.35
C ARG A 71 -20.31 3.47 5.34
N ARG A 72 -20.01 2.17 5.16
CA ARG A 72 -20.76 1.28 4.26
C ARG A 72 -21.96 0.61 4.94
N GLY A 73 -22.05 0.69 6.27
CA GLY A 73 -23.09 0.06 7.08
C GLY A 73 -24.26 0.98 7.47
N TRP A 74 -24.40 2.15 6.82
CA TRP A 74 -25.49 3.12 7.03
C TRP A 74 -26.23 3.36 5.72
#